data_AF-A0A1F9X2B2-F1
#
_entry.id   AF-A0A1F9X2B2-F1
#
_cell.length_a   1.000
_cell.length_b   1.000
_cell.length_c   1.000
_cell.angle_alpha   90.00
_cell.angle_beta   90.00
_cell.angle_gamma   90.00
#
_symmetry.space_group_name_H-M   'P 1'
#
loop_
_entity.id
_entity.type
_entity.pdbx_description
1 polymer ?
#
loop_
_entity_poly.entity_id
_entity_poly.type
_entity_poly.pdbx_seq_one_letter_code
_entity_poly.pdbx_strand_id
1 'polypeptide(L)'
;MYLNTLKLYNVRDRVTIILSDNTNIFWGFPDKEEFEAKLDYLEKTLKKAKTDFANIEYIDLKLFREGRIIVKPRGAKWQEKN
;
A
#
# COMPACT_ATOMS: atom_id res chain seq x y z
N MET A 1 -7.03 -7.50 -11.56
CA MET A 1 -6.83 -6.06 -11.88
C MET A 1 -5.37 -5.87 -12.30
N TYR A 2 -5.04 -4.95 -13.22
CA TYR A 2 -3.64 -4.56 -13.44
C TYR A 2 -3.32 -3.39 -12.50
N LEU A 3 -2.51 -3.62 -11.46
CA LEU A 3 -1.88 -2.53 -10.73
C LEU A 3 -0.96 -1.82 -11.73
N ASN A 4 -1.23 -0.54 -12.03
CA ASN A 4 -0.43 0.24 -12.97
C ASN A 4 0.95 0.49 -12.35
N THR A 5 1.82 -0.51 -12.44
CA THR A 5 3.09 -0.60 -11.73
C THR A 5 4.15 0.08 -12.56
N LEU A 6 4.79 1.08 -11.96
CA LEU A 6 5.94 1.75 -12.55
C LEU A 6 7.23 0.96 -12.31
N LYS A 7 7.45 0.50 -11.08
CA LYS A 7 8.65 -0.24 -10.67
C LYS A 7 8.34 -1.26 -9.60
N LEU A 8 9.11 -2.35 -9.58
CA LEU A 8 9.11 -3.34 -8.51
C LEU A 8 10.55 -3.55 -8.05
N TYR A 9 10.75 -3.49 -6.74
CA TYR A 9 12.02 -3.74 -6.08
C TYR A 9 11.89 -4.91 -5.13
N ASN A 10 12.92 -5.75 -5.08
CA ASN A 10 13.12 -6.69 -3.98
C ASN A 10 14.51 -6.41 -3.40
N VAL A 11 14.56 -5.82 -2.20
CA VAL A 11 15.81 -5.50 -1.50
C VAL A 11 15.80 -6.21 -0.16
N ARG A 12 16.74 -7.14 0.05
CA ARG A 12 16.84 -7.94 1.29
C ARG A 12 15.52 -8.61 1.66
N ASP A 13 14.90 -9.28 0.68
CA ASP A 13 13.61 -9.95 0.80
C ASP A 13 12.46 -9.00 1.18
N ARG A 14 12.58 -7.71 0.88
CA ARG A 14 11.49 -6.75 1.04
C ARG A 14 11.03 -6.27 -0.31
N VAL A 15 9.82 -6.65 -0.65
CA VAL A 15 9.15 -6.25 -1.87
C VAL A 15 8.57 -4.85 -1.68
N THR A 16 8.93 -3.95 -2.58
CA THR A 16 8.33 -2.62 -2.72
C THR A 16 7.84 -2.44 -4.15
N ILE A 17 6.60 -2.01 -4.29
CA ILE A 17 5.98 -1.74 -5.58
C ILE A 17 5.73 -0.24 -5.67
N ILE A 18 6.16 0.41 -6.74
CA ILE A 18 5.84 1.81 -7.03
C ILE A 18 4.80 1.83 -8.14
N LEU A 19 3.65 2.43 -7.88
CA LEU A 19 2.60 2.63 -8.88
C LEU A 19 2.92 3.86 -9.77
N SER A 20 2.25 3.95 -10.92
CA SER A 20 2.39 5.03 -11.89
C SER A 20 2.07 6.42 -11.34
N ASP A 21 1.22 6.49 -10.31
CA ASP A 21 0.89 7.73 -9.59
C ASP A 21 1.92 8.07 -8.48
N ASN A 22 3.03 7.34 -8.42
CA ASN A 22 4.08 7.41 -7.40
C ASN A 22 3.61 7.00 -5.99
N THR A 23 2.53 6.22 -5.87
CA THR A 23 2.19 5.55 -4.61
C THR A 23 3.19 4.41 -4.35
N ASN A 24 3.77 4.37 -3.16
CA ASN A 24 4.63 3.27 -2.74
C ASN A 24 3.79 2.20 -2.01
N ILE A 25 3.97 0.93 -2.35
CA ILE A 25 3.39 -0.20 -1.64
C ILE A 25 4.53 -0.97 -1.01
N PHE A 26 4.63 -0.92 0.31
CA PHE A 26 5.56 -1.74 1.07
C PHE A 26 4.89 -3.08 1.34
N TRP A 27 5.16 -4.04 0.47
CA TRP A 27 4.60 -5.38 0.58
C TRP A 27 5.21 -6.16 1.75
N GLY A 28 6.51 -5.95 2.02
CA GLY A 28 7.23 -6.72 3.03
C GLY A 28 7.83 -7.99 2.45
N PHE A 29 7.86 -9.07 3.21
CA PHE A 29 8.44 -10.34 2.75
C PHE A 29 7.58 -10.99 1.65
N PRO A 30 8.19 -11.69 0.67
CA PRO A 30 7.48 -12.57 -0.23
C PRO A 30 6.73 -13.65 0.56
N ASP A 31 5.43 -13.69 0.38
CA ASP A 31 4.49 -14.61 1.00
C ASP A 31 3.77 -15.40 -0.10
N LYS A 32 3.79 -16.74 -0.01
CA LYS A 32 3.12 -17.63 -0.98
C LYS A 32 1.71 -18.01 -0.56
N GLU A 33 1.51 -18.26 0.73
CA GLU A 33 0.24 -18.75 1.28
C GLU A 33 -0.79 -17.62 1.43
N GLU A 34 -0.32 -16.43 1.81
CA GLU A 34 -1.18 -15.27 2.10
C GLU A 34 -1.29 -14.29 0.92
N PHE A 35 -0.63 -14.59 -0.20
CA PHE A 35 -0.52 -13.69 -1.35
C PHE A 35 -1.87 -13.17 -1.83
N GLU A 36 -2.79 -14.09 -2.13
CA GLU A 36 -4.12 -13.76 -2.68
C GLU A 36 -4.95 -12.93 -1.70
N ALA A 37 -4.94 -13.31 -0.41
CA ALA A 37 -5.66 -12.58 0.63
C ALA A 37 -5.11 -11.16 0.81
N LYS A 38 -3.79 -11.01 0.81
CA LYS A 38 -3.11 -9.72 0.95
C LYS A 38 -3.30 -8.85 -0.29
N LEU A 39 -3.34 -9.45 -1.48
CA LEU A 39 -3.64 -8.78 -2.74
C LEU A 39 -5.08 -8.24 -2.73
N ASP A 40 -6.08 -9.07 -2.42
CA ASP A 40 -7.49 -8.64 -2.30
C ASP A 40 -7.64 -7.49 -1.30
N TYR A 41 -6.95 -7.56 -0.16
CA TYR A 41 -6.99 -6.50 0.84
C TYR A 41 -6.33 -5.20 0.35
N LEU A 42 -5.21 -5.30 -0.37
CA LEU A 42 -4.57 -4.15 -1.01
C LEU A 42 -5.51 -3.51 -2.04
N GLU A 43 -6.23 -4.29 -2.85
CA GLU A 43 -7.18 -3.78 -3.84
C GLU A 43 -8.31 -2.98 -3.18
N LYS A 44 -8.92 -3.55 -2.14
CA LYS A 44 -9.95 -2.88 -1.33
C LYS A 44 -9.42 -1.60 -0.70
N THR A 45 -8.20 -1.65 -0.16
CA THR A 45 -7.53 -0.50 0.46
C THR A 45 -7.28 0.61 -0.56
N LEU A 46 -6.76 0.29 -1.74
CA LEU A 46 -6.52 1.24 -2.82
C LEU A 46 -7.82 1.90 -3.29
N LYS A 47 -8.88 1.11 -3.47
CA LYS A 47 -10.19 1.64 -3.88
C LYS A 47 -10.72 2.65 -2.85
N LYS A 48 -10.70 2.28 -1.57
CA LYS A 48 -11.15 3.16 -0.48
C LYS A 48 -10.27 4.40 -0.35
N ALA A 49 -8.95 4.23 -0.34
CA ALA A 49 -8.01 5.33 -0.16
C ALA A 49 -8.06 6.35 -1.31
N LYS A 50 -8.33 5.91 -2.54
CA LYS A 50 -8.54 6.83 -3.69
C LYS A 50 -9.85 7.61 -3.61
N THR A 51 -10.85 7.10 -2.88
CA THR A 51 -12.09 7.85 -2.59
C THR A 51 -11.88 8.82 -1.43
N ASP A 52 -11.18 8.39 -0.39
CA ASP A 52 -11.02 9.16 0.85
C ASP A 52 -9.91 10.22 0.75
N PHE A 53 -8.93 10.05 -0.16
CA PHE A 53 -7.77 10.92 -0.28
C PHE A 53 -7.49 11.29 -1.75
N ALA A 54 -7.08 12.54 -1.98
CA ALA A 54 -6.70 13.02 -3.31
C ALA A 54 -5.43 12.32 -3.84
N ASN A 55 -4.47 12.02 -2.95
CA ASN A 55 -3.20 11.39 -3.30
C ASN A 55 -2.71 10.50 -2.15
N ILE A 56 -2.03 9.39 -2.48
CA ILE A 56 -1.43 8.47 -1.51
C ILE A 56 0.09 8.55 -1.62
N GLU A 57 0.77 8.62 -0.48
CA GLU A 57 2.24 8.55 -0.42
C GLU A 57 2.68 7.09 -0.36
N TYR A 58 2.13 6.33 0.59
CA TYR A 58 2.38 4.91 0.68
C TYR A 58 1.25 4.10 1.31
N ILE A 59 1.27 2.79 1.03
CA ILE A 59 0.53 1.75 1.74
C ILE A 59 1.55 0.75 2.29
N ASP A 60 1.50 0.45 3.59
CA ASP A 60 2.36 -0.54 4.24
C ASP A 60 1.54 -1.77 4.64
N LEU A 61 1.90 -2.92 4.07
CA LEU A 61 1.26 -4.22 4.28
C LEU A 61 2.07 -5.14 5.20
N LYS A 62 3.18 -4.67 5.80
CA LYS A 62 4.03 -5.51 6.66
C LYS A 62 3.31 -6.05 7.90
N LEU A 63 2.26 -5.36 8.35
CA LEU A 63 1.45 -5.74 9.51
C LEU A 63 0.18 -6.53 9.12
N PHE A 64 0.09 -7.02 7.88
CA PHE A 64 -1.09 -7.73 7.39
C PHE A 64 -1.48 -8.92 8.28
N ARG A 65 -0.48 -9.68 8.77
CA ARG A 65 -0.68 -10.82 9.70
C ARG A 65 -1.31 -10.44 11.04
N GLU A 66 -1.20 -9.16 11.39
CA GLU A 66 -1.80 -8.61 12.61
C GLU A 66 -3.18 -7.98 12.31
N GLY A 67 -3.69 -8.16 11.10
CA GLY A 67 -4.94 -7.56 10.62
C GLY A 67 -4.84 -6.06 10.36
N ARG A 68 -3.63 -5.53 10.14
CA ARG A 68 -3.39 -4.08 10.02
C ARG A 68 -2.72 -3.69 8.70
N ILE A 69 -3.15 -2.55 8.16
CA ILE A 69 -2.53 -1.89 7.01
C ILE A 69 -2.41 -0.41 7.33
N ILE A 70 -1.28 0.19 6.95
CA ILE A 70 -1.05 1.62 7.12
C ILE A 70 -1.23 2.29 5.77
N VAL A 71 -2.11 3.29 5.69
CA VAL A 71 -2.26 4.15 4.52
C VAL A 71 -1.82 5.54 4.90
N LYS A 72 -0.84 6.10 4.18
CA LYS A 72 -0.39 7.48 4.36
C LYS A 72 -0.79 8.31 3.13
N PRO A 73 -1.73 9.26 3.29
CA PRO A 73 -2.04 10.23 2.23
C PRO A 73 -0.88 11.19 1.98
N ARG A 74 -0.70 11.65 0.75
CA ARG A 74 0.30 12.67 0.40
C ARG A 74 -0.24 14.05 0.77
N GLY A 75 0.47 14.76 1.64
CA GLY A 75 0.13 16.15 1.99
C GLY A 75 -1.04 16.30 2.97
N ALA A 76 -1.41 15.24 3.71
CA ALA A 76 -2.25 15.40 4.88
C ALA A 76 -1.51 16.25 5.91
N LYS A 77 -1.78 17.57 5.90
CA LYS A 77 -1.55 18.40 7.09
C LYS A 77 -2.45 17.78 8.16
N TRP A 78 -1.85 17.27 9.23
CA TRP A 78 -2.58 16.94 10.44
C TRP A 78 -3.38 18.19 10.82
N GLN A 79 -4.69 18.16 10.60
CA GLN A 79 -5.55 19.12 11.27
C GLN A 79 -5.59 18.64 12.72
N GLU A 80 -4.67 19.16 13.53
CA GLU A 80 -4.89 19.25 14.97
C GLU A 80 -6.20 20.00 15.13
N LYS A 81 -7.27 19.26 15.42
CA LYS A 81 -8.51 19.86 15.88
C LYS A 81 -8.21 20.40 17.28
N ASN A 82 -8.02 21.73 17.37
CA ASN A 82 -8.15 22.48 18.61
C ASN A 82 -9.55 22.30 19.20
#